data_AF-A0A7Y6XIT4-F1
#
_entry.id   AF-A0A7Y6XIT4-F1
#
_cell.length_a   1.000
_cell.length_b   1.000
_cell.length_c   1.000
_cell.angle_alpha   90.00
_cell.angle_beta   90.00
_cell.angle_gamma   90.00
#
_symmetry.space_group_name_H-M   'P 1'
#
loop_
_entity.id
_entity.type
_entity.pdbx_description
1 polymer ?
#
loop_
_entity_poly.entity_id
_entity_poly.type
_entity_poly.pdbx_seq_one_letter_code
_entity_poly.pdbx_strand_id
1 'polypeptide(L)'
;MRTVGMVAAIVATGVAVAQGPVPSPRAPPAAVALEKASEVPDSQKLERSTQALSVMRDVLRQVLGKVEEARRTKDVVKLNCANEKLTQIKGLLRISESADVSLQEALTRREVSASEHEYTKVMIARQKVGQLRSEAEECIGQLAFRTDENLFVEVEEPENLPGGDPTRPPPPDDIFVRPPPASPIN
;
A
#
# COMPACT_ATOMS: atom_id res chain seq x y z
N MET A 1 -66.11 8.81 1.30
CA MET A 1 -66.53 8.17 0.02
C MET A 1 -65.30 8.19 -0.88
N ARG A 2 -64.74 7.12 -1.44
CA ARG A 2 -65.19 5.77 -1.79
C ARG A 2 -63.94 4.85 -1.85
N THR A 3 -64.16 3.58 -1.57
CA THR A 3 -63.23 2.44 -1.63
C THR A 3 -62.94 1.98 -3.06
N VAL A 4 -62.10 0.93 -3.15
CA VAL A 4 -61.84 -0.01 -4.28
C VAL A 4 -60.61 0.42 -5.10
N GLY A 5 -59.50 -0.30 -5.19
CA GLY A 5 -59.26 -1.74 -5.08
C GLY A 5 -59.00 -2.31 -6.48
N MET A 6 -57.74 -2.56 -6.86
CA MET A 6 -57.45 -3.39 -8.03
C MET A 6 -56.07 -4.03 -7.92
N VAL A 7 -56.10 -5.34 -7.66
CA VAL A 7 -55.00 -6.28 -7.81
C VAL A 7 -54.75 -6.47 -9.30
N ALA A 8 -53.51 -6.28 -9.76
CA ALA A 8 -53.07 -6.66 -11.09
C ALA A 8 -51.91 -7.65 -10.96
N ALA A 9 -52.15 -8.86 -11.45
CA ALA A 9 -51.27 -10.01 -11.43
C ALA A 9 -49.96 -9.73 -12.19
N ILE A 10 -48.83 -9.93 -11.53
CA ILE A 10 -47.51 -9.90 -12.16
C ILE A 10 -47.18 -11.32 -12.62
N VAL A 11 -47.11 -11.46 -13.93
CA VAL A 11 -46.72 -12.66 -14.68
C VAL A 11 -45.28 -13.02 -14.34
N ALA A 12 -45.08 -14.26 -13.91
CA ALA A 12 -43.76 -14.84 -13.64
C ALA A 12 -43.03 -15.13 -14.97
N THR A 13 -42.03 -14.32 -15.29
CA THR A 13 -40.96 -14.68 -16.23
C THR A 13 -39.69 -14.93 -15.43
N GLY A 14 -39.31 -16.21 -15.35
CA GLY A 14 -38.09 -16.65 -14.68
C GLY A 14 -36.85 -16.20 -15.43
N VAL A 15 -36.05 -15.35 -14.80
CA VAL A 15 -34.65 -15.10 -15.17
C VAL A 15 -33.82 -15.64 -14.00
N ALA A 16 -33.14 -16.77 -14.23
CA ALA A 16 -32.20 -17.32 -13.27
C ALA A 16 -30.95 -16.41 -13.22
N VAL A 17 -30.88 -15.53 -12.23
CA VAL A 17 -29.69 -14.73 -11.95
C VAL A 17 -28.79 -15.56 -11.04
N ALA A 18 -27.67 -16.04 -11.58
CA ALA A 18 -26.62 -16.68 -10.80
C ALA A 18 -26.02 -15.66 -9.81
N GLN A 19 -26.34 -15.79 -8.53
CA GLN A 19 -25.68 -15.02 -7.47
C GLN A 19 -24.29 -15.61 -7.22
N GLY A 20 -23.31 -15.23 -8.05
CA GLY A 20 -21.91 -15.33 -7.64
C GLY A 20 -21.63 -14.33 -6.52
N PRO A 21 -20.77 -14.65 -5.53
CA PRO A 21 -20.38 -13.71 -4.49
C PRO A 21 -19.84 -12.43 -5.12
N VAL A 22 -20.49 -11.30 -4.83
CA VAL A 22 -20.01 -9.98 -5.24
C VAL A 22 -18.68 -9.74 -4.52
N PRO A 23 -17.57 -9.46 -5.22
CA PRO A 23 -16.34 -9.06 -4.56
C PRO A 23 -16.61 -7.77 -3.80
N SER A 24 -16.44 -7.83 -2.48
CA SER A 24 -16.60 -6.70 -1.58
C SER A 24 -15.73 -5.53 -2.06
N PRO A 25 -16.25 -4.29 -2.14
CA PRO A 25 -15.44 -3.13 -2.45
C PRO A 25 -14.32 -3.02 -1.40
N ARG A 26 -13.06 -3.14 -1.83
CA ARG A 26 -11.90 -2.89 -0.99
C ARG A 26 -12.07 -1.49 -0.38
N ALA A 27 -12.17 -1.43 0.94
CA ALA A 27 -12.25 -0.16 1.65
C ALA A 27 -11.10 0.75 1.19
N PRO A 28 -11.36 2.01 0.82
CA PRO A 28 -10.28 2.94 0.51
C PRO A 28 -9.35 3.04 1.72
N PRO A 29 -8.02 3.15 1.51
CA PRO A 29 -7.09 3.34 2.62
C PRO A 29 -7.57 4.53 3.44
N ALA A 30 -7.66 4.36 4.75
CA ALA A 30 -8.14 5.39 5.67
C ALA A 30 -7.42 6.70 5.36
N ALA A 31 -8.13 7.65 4.74
CA ALA A 31 -7.60 8.98 4.53
C ALA A 31 -7.37 9.55 5.93
N VAL A 32 -6.10 9.70 6.31
CA VAL A 32 -5.74 10.41 7.53
C VAL A 32 -6.40 11.78 7.41
N ALA A 33 -7.40 12.04 8.24
CA ALA A 33 -8.16 13.28 8.17
C ALA A 33 -7.19 14.42 8.47
N LEU A 34 -6.97 15.26 7.47
CA LEU A 34 -6.18 16.47 7.65
C LEU A 34 -7.06 17.45 8.45
N GLU A 35 -6.59 17.88 9.61
CA GLU A 35 -7.24 18.92 10.42
C GLU A 35 -7.51 20.15 9.55
N LYS A 36 -8.70 20.76 9.70
CA LYS A 36 -9.08 21.92 8.90
C LYS A 36 -8.22 23.12 9.27
N ALA A 37 -7.72 23.82 8.26
CA ALA A 37 -6.89 25.01 8.45
C ALA A 37 -7.59 26.13 9.25
N SER A 38 -8.92 26.25 9.14
CA SER A 38 -9.74 27.23 9.86
C SER A 38 -9.81 26.99 11.36
N GLU A 39 -9.52 25.78 11.83
CA GLU A 39 -9.56 25.42 13.25
C GLU A 39 -8.21 25.65 13.96
N VAL A 40 -7.15 25.93 13.19
CA VAL A 40 -5.81 26.16 13.71
C VAL A 40 -5.58 27.67 13.89
N PRO A 41 -5.16 28.15 15.07
CA PRO A 41 -4.80 29.54 15.27
C PRO A 41 -3.62 29.97 14.39
N ASP A 42 -3.63 31.20 13.91
CA ASP A 42 -2.62 31.74 12.98
C ASP A 42 -1.17 31.61 13.48
N SER A 43 -0.92 31.83 14.77
CA SER A 43 0.40 31.62 15.38
C SER A 43 0.84 30.15 15.32
N GLN A 44 -0.11 29.22 15.49
CA GLN A 44 0.16 27.78 15.40
C GLN A 44 0.31 27.31 13.96
N LYS A 45 -0.33 27.96 12.98
CA LYS A 45 -0.18 27.60 11.55
C LYS A 45 1.29 27.69 11.12
N LEU A 46 1.96 28.79 11.48
CA LEU A 46 3.36 28.99 11.11
C LEU A 46 4.29 27.97 11.81
N GLU A 47 4.14 27.79 13.12
CA GLU A 47 4.93 26.82 13.88
C GLU A 47 4.78 25.41 13.30
N ARG A 48 3.54 24.95 13.07
CA ARG A 48 3.25 23.64 12.48
C ARG A 48 3.80 23.51 11.05
N SER A 49 3.73 24.58 10.25
CA SER A 49 4.30 24.62 8.90
C SER A 49 5.82 24.42 8.92
N THR A 50 6.52 25.14 9.79
CA THR A 50 7.99 25.00 9.93
C THR A 50 8.38 23.60 10.44
N GLN A 51 7.61 23.03 11.37
CA GLN A 51 7.81 21.65 11.83
C GLN A 51 7.57 20.64 10.68
N ALA A 52 6.53 20.84 9.87
CA ALA A 52 6.25 20.02 8.70
C ALA A 52 7.42 20.06 7.70
N LEU A 53 7.99 21.24 7.43
CA LEU A 53 9.19 21.38 6.58
C LEU A 53 10.38 20.61 7.15
N SER A 54 10.62 20.67 8.47
CA SER A 54 11.68 19.89 9.11
C SER A 54 11.50 18.38 8.87
N VAL A 55 10.29 17.88 9.14
CA VAL A 55 9.97 16.46 8.92
C VAL A 55 10.20 16.05 7.46
N MET A 56 9.75 16.87 6.50
CA MET A 56 9.95 16.56 5.08
C MET A 56 11.44 16.54 4.68
N ARG A 57 12.26 17.41 5.27
CA ARG A 57 13.73 17.40 5.06
C ARG A 57 14.37 16.14 5.66
N ASP A 58 13.89 15.68 6.80
CA ASP A 58 14.37 14.43 7.40
C ASP A 58 14.05 13.23 6.51
N VAL A 59 12.82 13.16 5.98
CA VAL A 59 12.42 12.14 4.99
C VAL A 59 13.31 12.21 3.74
N LEU A 60 13.58 13.41 3.23
CA LEU A 60 14.46 13.58 2.08
C LEU A 60 15.85 12.97 2.34
N ARG A 61 16.44 13.22 3.52
CA ARG A 61 17.74 12.64 3.91
C ARG A 61 17.68 11.11 4.03
N GLN A 62 16.60 10.58 4.60
CA GLN A 62 16.40 9.13 4.69
C GLN A 62 16.37 8.47 3.31
N VAL A 63 15.57 9.01 2.37
CA VAL A 63 15.46 8.49 1.00
C VAL A 63 16.76 8.69 0.21
N LEU A 64 17.53 9.75 0.47
CA LEU A 64 18.88 9.90 -0.09
C LEU A 64 19.80 8.76 0.34
N GLY A 65 19.82 8.41 1.64
CA GLY A 65 20.62 7.30 2.14
C GLY A 65 20.26 5.96 1.46
N LYS A 66 18.98 5.78 1.13
CA LYS A 66 18.48 4.63 0.37
C LYS A 66 18.96 4.58 -1.09
N VAL A 67 18.96 5.73 -1.77
CA VAL A 67 19.51 5.84 -3.12
C VAL A 67 21.00 5.48 -3.11
N GLU A 68 21.75 5.94 -2.11
CA GLU A 68 23.16 5.59 -1.97
C GLU A 68 23.37 4.10 -1.69
N GLU A 69 22.53 3.49 -0.84
CA GLU A 69 22.54 2.05 -0.59
C GLU A 69 22.32 1.25 -1.88
N ALA A 70 21.26 1.56 -2.63
CA ALA A 70 20.96 0.92 -3.91
C ALA A 70 22.10 1.11 -4.95
N ARG A 71 22.74 2.29 -4.94
CA ARG A 71 23.91 2.58 -5.78
C ARG A 71 25.11 1.71 -5.40
N ARG A 72 25.35 1.49 -4.10
CA ARG A 72 26.44 0.63 -3.60
C ARG A 72 26.22 -0.83 -3.93
N THR A 73 24.98 -1.33 -3.81
CA THR A 73 24.62 -2.71 -4.13
C THR A 73 24.44 -2.96 -5.63
N LYS A 74 24.54 -1.91 -6.46
CA LYS A 74 24.34 -1.94 -7.92
C LYS A 74 22.98 -2.51 -8.33
N ASP A 75 21.97 -2.32 -7.48
CA ASP A 75 20.61 -2.72 -7.78
C ASP A 75 19.91 -1.61 -8.56
N VAL A 76 19.85 -1.77 -9.88
CA VAL A 76 19.27 -0.78 -10.80
C VAL A 76 17.77 -0.59 -10.56
N VAL A 77 17.05 -1.65 -10.15
CA VAL A 77 15.60 -1.58 -9.90
C VAL A 77 15.34 -0.75 -8.65
N LYS A 78 16.04 -1.03 -7.55
CA LYS A 78 15.94 -0.23 -6.32
C LYS A 78 16.37 1.21 -6.54
N LEU A 79 17.45 1.41 -7.31
CA LEU A 79 17.98 2.74 -7.59
C LEU A 79 16.96 3.60 -8.36
N ASN A 80 16.33 3.04 -9.39
CA ASN A 80 15.32 3.76 -10.18
C ASN A 80 14.08 4.08 -9.34
N CYS A 81 13.58 3.11 -8.56
CA CYS A 81 12.43 3.30 -7.68
C CYS A 81 12.69 4.40 -6.65
N ALA A 82 13.83 4.33 -5.94
CA ALA A 82 14.21 5.32 -4.95
C ALA A 82 14.45 6.72 -5.55
N ASN A 83 15.04 6.80 -6.75
CA ASN A 83 15.23 8.07 -7.47
C ASN A 83 13.91 8.74 -7.89
N GLU A 84 12.92 7.95 -8.31
CA GLU A 84 11.59 8.44 -8.65
C GLU A 84 10.94 9.10 -7.44
N LYS A 85 10.90 8.40 -6.29
CA LYS A 85 10.34 8.93 -5.04
C LYS A 85 11.13 10.12 -4.51
N LEU A 86 12.47 10.08 -4.60
CA LEU A 86 13.34 11.19 -4.22
C LEU A 86 13.00 12.47 -5.01
N THR A 87 12.78 12.34 -6.32
CA THR A 87 12.44 13.48 -7.18
C THR A 87 11.08 14.06 -6.81
N GLN A 88 10.10 13.21 -6.53
CA GLN A 88 8.78 13.65 -6.05
C GLN A 88 8.86 14.38 -4.70
N ILE A 89 9.63 13.85 -3.74
CA ILE A 89 9.85 14.49 -2.43
C ILE A 89 10.49 15.86 -2.59
N LYS A 90 11.53 15.99 -3.43
CA LYS A 90 12.16 17.29 -3.70
C LYS A 90 11.19 18.31 -4.28
N GLY A 91 10.32 17.88 -5.21
CA GLY A 91 9.29 18.73 -5.79
C GLY A 91 8.30 19.24 -4.73
N LEU A 92 7.78 18.34 -3.89
CA LEU A 92 6.86 18.69 -2.80
C LEU A 92 7.51 19.59 -1.75
N LEU A 93 8.78 19.36 -1.43
CA LEU A 93 9.52 20.21 -0.50
C LEU A 93 9.64 21.64 -1.03
N ARG A 94 10.00 21.81 -2.32
CA ARG A 94 10.09 23.13 -2.95
C ARG A 94 8.74 23.86 -2.94
N ILE A 95 7.64 23.16 -3.24
CA ILE A 95 6.29 23.73 -3.17
C ILE A 95 5.97 24.17 -1.73
N SER A 96 6.31 23.34 -0.75
CA SER A 96 6.04 23.62 0.66
C SER A 96 6.85 24.80 1.18
N GLU A 97 8.12 24.91 0.78
CA GLU A 97 8.98 26.04 1.16
C GLU A 97 8.45 27.35 0.56
N SER A 98 7.98 27.32 -0.70
CA SER A 98 7.33 28.49 -1.30
C SER A 98 6.00 28.83 -0.61
N ALA A 99 5.21 27.83 -0.21
CA ALA A 99 3.95 28.05 0.50
C ALA A 99 4.17 28.57 1.93
N ASP A 100 5.22 28.15 2.62
CA ASP A 100 5.57 28.65 3.95
C ASP A 100 5.93 30.15 3.94
N VAL A 101 6.68 30.60 2.92
CA VAL A 101 6.97 32.03 2.73
C VAL A 101 5.67 32.80 2.46
N SER A 102 4.83 32.33 1.54
CA SER A 102 3.52 32.94 1.25
C SER A 102 2.60 32.95 2.46
N LEU A 103 2.65 31.92 3.32
CA LEU A 103 1.92 31.86 4.57
C LEU A 103 2.37 32.97 5.53
N GLN A 104 3.68 33.15 5.71
CA GLN A 104 4.22 34.23 6.55
C GLN A 104 3.77 35.62 6.04
N GLU A 105 3.78 35.82 4.72
CA GLU A 105 3.30 37.06 4.11
C GLU A 105 1.80 37.28 4.35
N ALA A 106 0.98 36.25 4.10
CA ALA A 106 -0.48 36.31 4.31
C ALA A 106 -0.84 36.59 5.77
N LEU A 107 -0.14 35.95 6.72
CA LEU A 107 -0.32 36.21 8.15
C LEU A 107 0.05 37.65 8.53
N THR A 108 1.14 38.17 7.97
CA THR A 108 1.56 39.57 8.18
C THR A 108 0.52 40.55 7.63
N ARG A 109 -0.09 40.22 6.49
CA ARG A 109 -1.16 41.01 5.84
C ARG A 109 -2.55 40.77 6.44
N ARG A 110 -2.68 39.84 7.39
CA ARG A 110 -3.95 39.41 8.01
C ARG A 110 -4.98 38.88 7.00
N GLU A 111 -4.50 38.23 5.94
CA GLU A 111 -5.31 37.62 4.90
C GLU A 111 -5.67 36.18 5.29
N VAL A 112 -6.78 36.01 6.01
CA VAL A 112 -7.19 34.70 6.59
C VAL A 112 -7.31 33.61 5.52
N SER A 113 -8.07 33.86 4.45
CA SER A 113 -8.28 32.88 3.37
C SER A 113 -6.97 32.46 2.69
N ALA A 114 -6.08 33.41 2.42
CA ALA A 114 -4.76 33.11 1.84
C ALA A 114 -3.91 32.29 2.83
N SER A 115 -3.87 32.66 4.11
CA SER A 115 -3.13 31.92 5.13
C SER A 115 -3.61 30.47 5.27
N GLU A 116 -4.93 30.23 5.23
CA GLU A 116 -5.50 28.89 5.30
C GLU A 116 -5.16 28.05 4.08
N HIS A 117 -5.18 28.66 2.90
CA HIS A 117 -4.84 27.99 1.66
C HIS A 117 -3.37 27.56 1.62
N GLU A 118 -2.45 28.46 1.98
CA GLU A 118 -1.02 28.17 2.00
C GLU A 118 -0.67 27.13 3.08
N TYR A 119 -1.25 27.24 4.28
CA TYR A 119 -1.09 26.23 5.32
C TYR A 119 -1.58 24.85 4.87
N THR A 120 -2.74 24.80 4.19
CA THR A 120 -3.30 23.54 3.67
C THR A 120 -2.36 22.89 2.65
N LYS A 121 -1.73 23.67 1.76
CA LYS A 121 -0.74 23.14 0.80
C LYS A 121 0.42 22.45 1.51
N VAL A 122 0.99 23.09 2.53
CA VAL A 122 2.12 22.52 3.30
C VAL A 122 1.70 21.21 3.97
N MET A 123 0.51 21.17 4.57
CA MET A 123 0.02 19.99 5.27
C MET A 123 -0.27 18.81 4.33
N ILE A 124 -0.85 19.08 3.15
CA ILE A 124 -1.05 18.06 2.11
C ILE A 124 0.30 17.54 1.60
N ALA A 125 1.25 18.44 1.34
CA ALA A 125 2.58 18.06 0.88
C ALA A 125 3.31 17.19 1.91
N ARG A 126 3.22 17.54 3.21
CA ARG A 126 3.76 16.72 4.31
C ARG A 126 3.17 15.32 4.31
N GLN A 127 1.84 15.19 4.20
CA GLN A 127 1.18 13.90 4.14
C GLN A 127 1.68 13.08 2.94
N LYS A 128 1.76 13.71 1.76
CA LYS A 128 2.24 13.04 0.55
C LYS A 128 3.71 12.62 0.65
N VAL A 129 4.57 13.43 1.26
CA VAL A 129 5.96 13.05 1.55
C VAL A 129 6.03 11.86 2.51
N GLY A 130 5.16 11.80 3.52
CA GLY A 130 5.03 10.63 4.41
C GLY A 130 4.63 9.36 3.66
N GLN A 131 3.72 9.47 2.67
CA GLN A 131 3.38 8.36 1.79
C GLN A 131 4.57 7.94 0.93
N LEU A 132 5.26 8.90 0.29
CA LEU A 132 6.43 8.62 -0.56
C LEU A 132 7.59 7.99 0.22
N ARG A 133 7.74 8.32 1.51
CA ARG A 133 8.68 7.63 2.40
C ARG A 133 8.36 6.14 2.48
N SER A 134 7.10 5.81 2.74
CA SER A 134 6.65 4.42 2.89
C SER A 134 6.81 3.66 1.57
N GLU A 135 6.45 4.27 0.44
CA GLU A 135 6.68 3.71 -0.89
C GLU A 135 8.18 3.53 -1.19
N ALA A 136 9.05 4.43 -0.73
CA ALA A 136 10.50 4.28 -0.87
C ALA A 136 11.07 3.15 0.01
N GLU A 137 10.49 2.90 1.18
CA GLU A 137 10.84 1.75 2.04
C GLU A 137 10.39 0.42 1.41
N GLU A 138 9.22 0.41 0.76
CA GLU A 138 8.72 -0.72 -0.04
C GLU A 138 9.63 -1.04 -1.22
N CYS A 139 10.11 -0.02 -1.96
CA CYS A 139 11.04 -0.19 -3.09
C CYS A 139 12.26 -1.06 -2.73
N ILE A 140 12.75 -0.98 -1.49
CA ILE A 140 14.00 -1.60 -1.05
C ILE A 140 13.75 -2.97 -0.43
N GLY A 141 12.49 -3.28 -0.12
CA GLY A 141 12.08 -4.52 0.54
C GLY A 141 12.20 -4.46 2.07
N GLN A 142 12.30 -3.28 2.67
CA GLN A 142 12.47 -3.16 4.13
C GLN A 142 11.20 -3.47 4.92
N LEU A 143 10.02 -3.43 4.29
CA LEU A 143 8.75 -3.78 4.93
C LEU A 143 8.46 -5.29 4.94
N ALA A 144 9.20 -6.10 4.15
CA ALA A 144 9.04 -7.56 4.13
C ALA A 144 9.77 -8.26 5.29
N PHE A 145 10.68 -7.57 5.98
CA PHE A 145 11.48 -8.10 7.09
C PHE A 145 11.37 -7.25 8.35
N ARG A 146 10.17 -6.78 8.70
CA ARG A 146 9.82 -6.64 10.13
C ARG A 146 9.67 -8.04 10.72
N THR A 147 10.72 -8.86 10.61
CA THR A 147 10.93 -10.00 11.48
C THR A 147 11.52 -9.38 12.72
N ASP A 148 10.67 -9.09 13.69
CA ASP A 148 11.15 -8.93 15.07
C ASP A 148 12.05 -10.15 15.34
N GLU A 149 13.15 -10.02 16.09
CA GLU A 149 14.06 -11.16 16.37
C GLU A 149 13.34 -12.36 17.05
N ASN A 150 12.05 -12.21 17.38
CA ASN A 150 11.15 -13.21 17.94
C ASN A 150 10.02 -13.65 17.00
N LEU A 151 10.07 -13.38 15.68
CA LEU A 151 9.05 -13.88 14.74
C LEU A 151 9.30 -15.37 14.46
N PHE A 152 8.87 -16.21 15.39
CA PHE A 152 8.81 -17.65 15.19
C PHE A 152 7.47 -18.01 14.55
N VAL A 153 7.51 -18.74 13.44
CA VAL A 153 6.33 -19.38 12.86
C VAL A 153 6.30 -20.79 13.42
N GLU A 154 5.46 -21.04 14.42
CA GLU A 154 5.14 -22.40 14.84
C GLU A 154 4.30 -23.05 13.73
N VAL A 155 4.86 -24.05 13.07
CA VAL A 155 4.17 -24.86 12.08
C VAL A 155 3.58 -26.05 12.81
N GLU A 156 2.27 -26.02 13.02
CA GLU A 156 1.52 -27.15 13.55
C GLU A 156 1.17 -28.08 12.38
N GLU A 157 1.88 -29.21 12.27
CA GLU A 157 1.57 -30.24 11.27
C GLU A 157 0.33 -31.02 11.71
N PRO A 158 -0.76 -31.02 10.93
CA PRO A 158 -1.94 -31.79 11.27
C PRO A 158 -1.64 -33.31 11.19
N GLU A 159 -2.13 -34.08 12.15
CA GLU A 159 -1.82 -35.52 12.31
C GLU A 159 -2.25 -36.40 11.11
N ASN A 160 -3.08 -35.86 10.22
CA ASN A 160 -3.67 -36.55 9.07
C ASN A 160 -2.99 -36.21 7.73
N LEU A 161 -1.73 -35.76 7.74
CA LEU A 161 -0.96 -35.63 6.51
C LEU A 161 -0.62 -37.03 5.94
N PRO A 162 -0.77 -37.25 4.62
CA PRO A 162 -0.24 -38.46 3.97
C PRO A 162 1.28 -38.42 4.15
N GLY A 163 1.81 -39.24 5.05
CA GLY A 163 3.23 -39.24 5.38
C GLY A 163 4.12 -39.36 4.13
N GLY A 164 5.22 -38.61 4.12
CA GLY A 164 6.19 -38.58 3.02
C GLY A 164 6.55 -37.16 2.62
N ASP A 165 7.80 -36.96 2.22
CA ASP A 165 8.27 -35.69 1.67
C ASP A 165 7.82 -35.60 0.20
N PRO A 166 6.92 -34.66 -0.17
CA PRO A 166 6.45 -34.50 -1.53
C PRO A 166 7.56 -34.06 -2.51
N THR A 167 8.70 -33.60 -2.01
CA THR A 167 9.89 -33.30 -2.83
C THR A 167 10.74 -34.54 -3.13
N ARG A 168 10.43 -35.69 -2.50
CA ARG A 168 11.13 -36.97 -2.66
C ARG A 168 10.14 -38.11 -2.92
N PRO A 169 9.55 -38.19 -4.13
CA PRO A 169 8.66 -39.29 -4.46
C PRO A 169 9.43 -40.63 -4.41
N PRO A 170 8.77 -41.72 -3.99
CA PRO A 170 9.37 -43.05 -4.06
C PRO A 170 9.69 -43.41 -5.52
N PRO A 171 10.75 -44.21 -5.76
CA PRO A 171 11.04 -44.71 -7.09
C PRO A 171 9.86 -45.55 -7.62
N PRO A 172 9.60 -45.55 -8.94
CA PRO A 172 8.55 -46.37 -9.51
C PRO A 172 8.80 -47.87 -9.26
N ASP A 173 7.74 -48.63 -9.03
CA ASP A 173 7.83 -50.08 -8.84
C ASP A 173 8.41 -50.75 -10.10
N ASP A 174 9.35 -51.69 -9.90
CA ASP A 174 9.90 -52.49 -10.98
C ASP A 174 8.82 -53.42 -11.55
N ILE A 175 8.43 -53.19 -12.81
CA ILE A 175 7.51 -54.08 -13.52
C ILE A 175 8.25 -55.38 -13.87
N PHE A 176 8.05 -56.41 -13.07
CA PHE A 176 8.50 -57.77 -13.40
C PHE A 176 7.65 -58.36 -14.54
N VAL A 177 8.01 -58.07 -15.78
CA VAL A 177 7.46 -58.76 -16.95
C VAL A 177 8.11 -60.13 -17.05
N ARG A 178 7.38 -61.19 -16.67
CA ARG A 178 7.83 -62.55 -16.99
C ARG A 178 7.68 -62.76 -18.50
N PRO A 179 8.75 -63.16 -19.22
CA PRO A 179 8.63 -63.49 -20.63
C PRO A 179 7.64 -64.66 -20.82
N PRO A 180 6.97 -64.74 -21.98
CA PRO A 180 6.05 -65.83 -22.27
C PRO A 180 6.76 -67.18 -22.19
N PRO A 181 6.06 -68.26 -21.81
CA PRO A 181 6.66 -69.59 -21.74
C PRO A 181 7.23 -69.98 -23.12
N ALA A 182 8.47 -70.48 -23.14
CA ALA A 182 9.06 -71.02 -24.34
C ALA A 182 8.22 -72.22 -24.80
N SER A 183 7.75 -72.18 -26.06
CA SER A 183 7.03 -73.31 -26.66
C SER A 183 7.95 -74.55 -26.74
N PRO A 184 7.41 -75.78 -26.62
CA PRO A 184 8.20 -76.99 -26.65
C PRO A 184 8.99 -77.11 -27.96
N ILE A 185 10.28 -77.43 -27.83
CA ILE A 185 11.11 -77.92 -28.94
C ILE A 185 10.60 -79.31 -29.30
N ASN A 186 10.16 -79.47 -30.55
CA ASN A 186 9.76 -80.74 -31.15
C ASN A 186 10.94 -81.32 -31.93
#